data_AF-A0A935XFB8-F1
#
_entry.id   AF-A0A935XFB8-F1
#
_cell.length_a   1.000
_cell.length_b   1.000
_cell.length_c   1.000
_cell.angle_alpha   90.00
_cell.angle_beta   90.00
_cell.angle_gamma   90.00
#
_symmetry.space_group_name_H-M   'P 1'
#
loop_
_entity.id
_entity.type
_entity.pdbx_description
1 polymer ?
#
loop_
_entity_poly.entity_id
_entity_poly.type
_entity_poly.pdbx_seq_one_letter_code
_entity_poly.pdbx_strand_id
1 'polypeptide(L)' 'MVGVEPSGAAKLTKARAAGEPVVLPHTGSIADGLLAVRIGTTTFAHHQRFVDDVATVDDADMVRAMRLLL' A
#
# COMPACT_ATOMS: atom_id res chain seq x y z
N MET A 1 -14.10 -2.41 -3.87
CA MET A 1 -12.91 -1.54 -4.06
C MET A 1 -11.68 -2.30 -3.60
N VAL A 2 -10.63 -2.32 -4.42
CA VAL A 2 -9.34 -2.95 -4.08
C VAL A 2 -8.29 -1.85 -3.90
N GLY A 3 -7.62 -1.83 -2.75
CA GLY A 3 -6.45 -0.99 -2.53
C GLY A 3 -5.22 -1.63 -3.18
N VAL A 4 -4.31 -0.81 -3.71
CA VAL A 4 -3.05 -1.30 -4.27
C VAL A 4 -1.90 -0.53 -3.65
N GLU A 5 -0.88 -1.22 -3.19
CA GLU A 5 0.34 -0.61 -2.67
C GLU A 5 1.61 -1.33 -3.15
N PRO A 6 2.76 -0.66 -3.18
CA PRO A 6 4.02 -1.32 -3.53
C PRO A 6 4.39 -2.37 -2.49
N SER A 7 4.90 -3.52 -2.92
CA SER A 7 5.37 -4.59 -2.03
C SER A 7 6.42 -4.11 -1.02
N GLY A 8 7.31 -3.20 -1.44
CA GLY A 8 8.31 -2.57 -0.58
C GLY A 8 7.79 -1.44 0.33
N ALA A 9 6.50 -1.09 0.27
CA ALA A 9 5.88 -0.05 1.10
C ALA A 9 4.46 -0.45 1.60
N ALA A 10 4.28 -1.75 1.88
CA ALA A 10 2.98 -2.39 2.11
C ALA A 10 2.34 -2.13 3.50
N LYS A 11 2.16 -0.86 3.86
CA LYS A 11 1.69 -0.41 5.19
C LYS A 11 0.24 -0.79 5.48
N LEU A 12 -0.65 -0.77 4.49
CA LEU A 12 -2.06 -1.10 4.71
C LEU A 12 -2.22 -2.61 4.88
N THR A 13 -1.53 -3.42 4.08
CA THR A 13 -1.50 -4.88 4.17
C THR A 13 -1.03 -5.32 5.55
N LYS A 14 0.07 -4.74 6.05
CA LYS A 14 0.59 -5.05 7.38
C LYS A 14 -0.36 -4.59 8.49
N ALA A 15 -0.97 -3.40 8.35
CA ALA A 15 -1.96 -2.93 9.32
C ALA A 15 -3.22 -3.81 9.36
N ARG A 16 -3.70 -4.28 8.20
CA ARG A 16 -4.84 -5.20 8.12
C ARG A 16 -4.53 -6.54 8.77
N ALA A 17 -3.34 -7.10 8.51
CA ALA A 17 -2.91 -8.35 9.14
C ALA A 17 -2.80 -8.22 10.67
N ALA A 18 -2.37 -7.06 11.17
CA ALA A 18 -2.29 -6.77 12.60
C ALA A 18 -3.64 -6.37 13.23
N GLY A 19 -4.64 -5.99 12.44
CA GLY A 19 -5.90 -5.43 12.91
C GLY A 19 -5.81 -3.96 13.37
N GLU A 20 -4.64 -3.33 13.28
CA GLU A 20 -4.39 -1.94 13.70
C GLU A 20 -3.26 -1.27 12.89
N PRO A 21 -3.17 0.07 12.86
CA PRO A 21 -2.10 0.76 12.15
C PRO A 21 -0.70 0.51 12.76
N VAL A 22 0.14 -0.23 12.05
CA VAL A 22 1.54 -0.53 12.43
C VAL A 22 2.55 0.36 11.71
N VAL A 23 3.73 0.54 12.32
CA VAL A 23 4.89 1.21 11.71
C VAL A 23 5.79 0.18 11.05
N LEU A 24 6.06 0.35 9.76
CA LEU A 24 7.06 -0.40 9.04
C LEU A 24 8.48 0.09 9.41
N PRO A 25 9.46 -0.81 9.58
CA PRO A 25 10.83 -0.41 9.93
C PRO A 25 11.54 0.34 8.79
N HIS A 26 11.14 0.08 7.54
CA HIS A 26 11.63 0.75 6.34
C HIS A 26 10.60 0.62 5.23
N THR A 27 10.68 1.50 4.23
CA THR A 27 9.90 1.45 2.99
C THR A 27 10.80 1.76 1.80
N GLY A 28 10.48 1.20 0.63
CA GLY A 28 11.19 1.47 -0.62
C GLY A 28 10.34 1.09 -1.82
N SER A 29 10.27 1.98 -2.80
CA SER A 29 9.57 1.79 -4.07
C SER A 29 9.82 2.99 -4.98
N ILE A 30 9.71 2.80 -6.30
CA ILE A 30 9.61 3.89 -7.27
C ILE A 30 8.37 4.79 -7.08
N ALA A 31 7.34 4.31 -6.40
CA ALA A 31 6.12 5.06 -6.09
C ALA A 31 6.33 5.92 -4.83
N ASP A 32 7.04 7.03 -4.98
CA ASP A 32 7.46 7.94 -3.90
C ASP A 32 6.30 8.45 -3.03
N GLY A 33 5.15 8.77 -3.63
CA GLY A 33 3.94 9.20 -2.94
C GLY A 33 3.32 8.17 -1.99
N LEU A 34 3.81 6.92 -2.01
CA LEU A 34 3.29 5.83 -1.18
C LEU A 34 4.25 5.36 -0.08
N LEU A 35 5.40 6.03 0.11
CA LEU A 35 6.47 5.59 1.02
C LEU A 35 6.24 5.86 2.51
N ALA A 36 5.07 6.37 2.92
CA ALA A 36 4.76 6.54 4.33
C ALA A 36 4.97 5.23 5.11
N VAL A 37 5.66 5.27 6.25
CA VAL A 37 5.98 4.05 7.03
C VAL A 37 4.78 3.49 7.80
N ARG A 38 3.70 4.27 7.95
CA ARG A 38 2.49 3.88 8.69
C ARG A 38 1.26 4.48 8.04
N ILE A 39 0.17 3.72 7.98
CA ILE A 39 -1.13 4.24 7.57
C ILE A 39 -1.73 5.15 8.67
N GLY A 40 -2.45 6.20 8.27
CA GLY A 40 -3.17 7.06 9.21
C GLY A 40 -4.31 6.33 9.95
N THR A 41 -4.60 6.74 11.18
CA THR A 41 -5.65 6.12 12.01
C THR A 41 -7.03 6.25 11.39
N THR A 42 -7.43 7.46 10.98
CA THR A 42 -8.74 7.71 10.37
C THR A 42 -8.90 6.99 9.03
N THR A 43 -7.87 7.01 8.19
CA THR A 43 -7.91 6.34 6.89
C THR A 43 -7.94 4.83 7.04
N PHE A 44 -7.23 4.25 8.02
CA PHE A 44 -7.35 2.83 8.33
C PHE A 44 -8.78 2.43 8.72
N ALA A 45 -9.46 3.21 9.56
CA ALA A 45 -10.86 2.95 9.93
C ALA A 45 -11.78 2.96 8.69
N HIS A 46 -11.56 3.86 7.75
CA HIS A 46 -12.29 3.87 6.48
C HIS A 46 -11.93 2.67 5.59
N HIS A 47 -10.65 2.30 5.51
CA HIS A 47 -10.21 1.11 4.77
C HIS A 47 -10.87 -0.16 5.31
N GLN A 48 -11.02 -0.31 6.63
CA GLN A 48 -11.71 -1.45 7.23
C GLN A 48 -13.19 -1.51 6.84
N ARG A 49 -13.84 -0.34 6.63
CA ARG A 49 -15.27 -0.26 6.34
C ARG A 49 -15.62 -0.37 4.86
N PHE A 50 -14.74 0.11 3.97
CA PHE A 50 -15.12 0.38 2.57
C PHE A 50 -14.22 -0.27 1.52
N VAL A 51 -13.07 -0.83 1.91
CA VAL A 51 -12.17 -1.52 0.98
C VAL A 51 -12.32 -3.03 1.20
N ASP A 52 -12.58 -3.76 0.12
CA ASP A 52 -12.81 -5.20 0.21
C ASP A 52 -11.48 -5.94 0.37
N ASP A 53 -10.51 -5.59 -0.48
CA ASP A 53 -9.21 -6.27 -0.55
C ASP A 53 -8.04 -5.31 -0.79
N VAL A 54 -6.83 -5.77 -0.52
CA VAL A 54 -5.58 -5.03 -0.73
C VAL A 54 -4.57 -5.93 -1.42
N ALA A 55 -4.13 -5.51 -2.61
CA ALA A 55 -3.09 -6.19 -3.37
C ALA A 55 -1.76 -5.43 -3.27
N THR A 56 -0.67 -6.18 -3.34
CA THR A 56 0.68 -5.62 -3.46
C THR A 56 1.23 -5.82 -4.87
N VAL A 57 2.00 -4.87 -5.37
CA VAL A 57 2.68 -4.95 -6.68
C VAL A 57 4.17 -4.62 -6.54
N ASP A 58 5.00 -5.26 -7.36
CA ASP A 58 6.44 -4.95 -7.40
C ASP A 58 6.73 -3.75 -8.31
N ASP A 59 7.83 -3.05 -8.05
CA ASP A 59 8.26 -1.92 -8.88
C ASP A 59 8.43 -2.30 -10.36
N ALA A 60 8.85 -3.54 -10.64
CA ALA A 60 8.98 -4.05 -12.01
C ALA A 60 7.63 -4.10 -12.75
N ASP A 61 6.54 -4.45 -12.06
CA ASP A 61 5.19 -4.41 -12.61
C ASP A 61 4.71 -2.99 -12.87
N MET A 62 4.99 -2.07 -11.95
CA MET A 62 4.67 -0.65 -12.14
C MET A 62 5.40 -0.06 -13.35
N VAL A 63 6.68 -0.36 -13.54
CA VAL A 63 7.42 0.07 -14.74
C VAL A 63 6.80 -0.50 -16.01
N ARG A 64 6.42 -1.78 -16.02
CA ARG A 64 5.73 -2.39 -17.17
C ARG A 64 4.41 -1.68 -17.46
N ALA A 65 3.59 -1.43 -16.43
CA ALA A 65 2.31 -0.75 -16.57
C ALA A 65 2.48 0.69 -17.09
N MET A 66 3.45 1.45 -16.58
CA MET A 66 3.75 2.79 -17.07
C MET A 66 4.07 2.79 -18.57
N ARG A 67 4.82 1.81 -19.07
CA ARG A 67 5.13 1.68 -20.51
C ARG A 67 3.92 1.38 -21.39
N LEU A 68 2.82 0.86 -20.83
CA LEU A 68 1.57 0.65 -21.57
C LEU A 68 0.71 1.91 -21.68
N LEU A 69 0.99 2.92 -20.84
CA LEU A 69 0.28 4.19 -20.79
C LEU A 69 0.99 5.32 -21.56
N LEU A 70 2.17 5.03 -22.12
CA LEU A 70 2.99 5.91 -22.94
C LEU A 70 2.93 5.48 -24.41
#